data_AF-D4DLT9-F1
#
_entry.id   AF-D4DLT9-F1
#
_cell.length_a   1.000
_cell.length_b   1.000
_cell.length_c   1.000
_cell.angle_alpha   90.00
_cell.angle_beta   90.00
_cell.angle_gamma   90.00
#
_symmetry.space_group_name_H-M   'P 1'
#
loop_
_entity.id
_entity.type
_entity.pdbx_description
1 polymer ?
#
loop_
_entity_poly.entity_id
_entity_poly.type
_entity_poly.pdbx_seq_one_letter_code
_entity_poly.pdbx_strand_id
1 'polypeptide(L)'
;MLLRNSISRRIPQSPLHPRLSQMASHLIHSSSSINSSTTGAGEEKDQLYSSTTTTDAPGVSLADITKTNNFTSKLPPDAAFDTPLASHNAPREHLGPRLVKGALYTFVRPETTYEPELLAVSPRAMKDLGLKEGEDKTDDFREMVAGNKIFWNEADGGVYPWAQCYGGKVLFLGFRVIFFILFYFLCYEIY
;
A
#
# COMPACT_ATOMS: atom_id res chain seq x y z
N MET A 1 20.87 -63.89 19.39
CA MET A 1 20.42 -64.14 18.01
C MET A 1 18.95 -63.79 17.95
N LEU A 2 18.58 -62.63 17.40
CA LEU A 2 17.28 -62.32 16.78
C LEU A 2 17.42 -60.93 16.11
N LEU A 3 17.03 -60.88 14.83
CA LEU A 3 17.46 -59.95 13.79
C LEU A 3 16.84 -58.54 13.90
N ARG A 4 17.64 -57.52 13.59
CA ARG A 4 17.20 -56.16 13.26
C ARG A 4 16.78 -56.13 11.78
N ASN A 5 15.51 -55.84 11.50
CA ASN A 5 15.05 -55.55 10.14
C ASN A 5 15.25 -54.06 9.82
N SER A 6 16.22 -53.80 8.94
CA SER A 6 16.46 -52.51 8.30
C SER A 6 15.50 -52.34 7.13
N ILE A 7 14.60 -51.36 7.19
CA ILE A 7 13.75 -50.96 6.07
C ILE A 7 14.36 -49.71 5.44
N SER A 8 15.00 -49.91 4.29
CA SER A 8 15.52 -48.87 3.41
C SER A 8 14.36 -48.21 2.66
N ARG A 9 13.99 -46.97 3.03
CA ARG A 9 13.03 -46.16 2.26
C ARG A 9 13.80 -45.36 1.20
N ARG A 10 13.67 -45.77 -0.06
CA ARG A 10 14.13 -45.01 -1.23
C ARG A 10 13.23 -43.79 -1.45
N ILE A 11 13.88 -42.65 -1.67
CA ILE A 11 13.31 -41.36 -2.06
C ILE A 11 12.91 -41.43 -3.56
N PRO A 12 11.67 -41.07 -3.95
CA PRO A 12 11.35 -40.83 -5.34
C PRO A 12 11.90 -39.45 -5.78
N GLN A 13 12.78 -39.43 -6.77
CA GLN A 13 13.23 -38.19 -7.41
C GLN A 13 12.11 -37.64 -8.32
N SER A 14 11.73 -36.39 -8.11
CA SER A 14 10.84 -35.63 -8.99
C SER A 14 11.57 -35.15 -10.24
N PRO A 15 10.99 -35.26 -11.46
CA PRO A 15 11.63 -34.79 -12.68
C PRO A 15 11.83 -33.27 -12.70
N LEU A 16 13.04 -32.86 -13.06
CA LEU A 16 13.43 -31.47 -13.32
C LEU A 16 12.73 -30.98 -14.60
N HIS A 17 11.86 -29.97 -14.49
CA HIS A 17 11.34 -29.25 -15.65
C HIS A 17 12.43 -28.30 -16.20
N PRO A 18 12.80 -28.39 -17.48
CA PRO A 18 13.74 -27.46 -18.09
C PRO A 18 13.09 -26.08 -18.28
N ARG A 19 13.79 -25.03 -17.81
CA ARG A 19 13.51 -23.64 -18.17
C ARG A 19 13.64 -23.46 -19.67
N LEU A 20 12.54 -23.11 -20.34
CA LEU A 20 12.58 -22.64 -21.72
C LEU A 20 12.95 -21.14 -21.71
N SER A 21 14.19 -20.87 -22.11
CA SER A 21 14.70 -19.57 -22.54
C SER A 21 14.83 -19.60 -24.06
N GLN A 22 14.70 -18.43 -24.72
CA GLN A 22 14.83 -18.16 -26.18
C GLN A 22 13.56 -18.44 -27.01
N MET A 23 13.17 -17.66 -28.02
CA MET A 23 13.74 -16.50 -28.73
C MET A 23 12.62 -15.82 -29.55
N ALA A 24 12.84 -14.56 -29.94
CA ALA A 24 11.94 -13.70 -30.72
C ALA A 24 11.77 -14.14 -32.19
N SER A 25 10.63 -13.79 -32.81
CA SER A 25 10.59 -13.36 -34.23
C SER A 25 9.29 -12.61 -34.59
N HIS A 26 9.49 -11.37 -35.08
CA HIS A 26 8.79 -10.61 -36.12
C HIS A 26 7.29 -10.79 -36.39
N LEU A 27 6.52 -9.69 -36.34
CA LEU A 27 5.98 -9.02 -37.53
C LEU A 27 5.44 -7.60 -37.17
N ILE A 28 6.12 -6.55 -37.62
CA ILE A 28 5.59 -5.19 -37.72
C ILE A 28 5.33 -4.92 -39.21
N HIS A 29 4.10 -4.56 -39.56
CA HIS A 29 3.78 -3.97 -40.85
C HIS A 29 3.80 -2.44 -40.74
N SER A 30 4.57 -1.84 -41.65
CA SER A 30 4.75 -0.42 -41.96
C SER A 30 3.40 0.30 -42.23
N SER A 31 3.24 1.60 -42.07
CA SER A 31 3.95 2.65 -42.83
C SER A 31 3.40 4.06 -42.54
N SER A 32 4.30 5.06 -42.54
CA SER A 32 4.19 6.41 -43.15
C SER A 32 5.22 7.33 -42.47
N SER A 33 6.42 7.47 -43.02
CA SER A 33 6.84 8.50 -44.01
C SER A 33 6.96 9.91 -43.41
N ILE A 34 8.20 10.42 -43.29
CA ILE A 34 8.62 11.77 -43.73
C ILE A 34 10.16 11.85 -43.71
N ASN A 35 10.70 12.45 -44.78
CA ASN A 35 12.10 12.53 -45.18
C ASN A 35 12.91 13.60 -44.42
N SER A 36 14.22 13.40 -44.24
CA SER A 36 15.26 14.37 -44.67
C SER A 36 16.68 13.83 -44.44
N SER A 37 17.61 14.42 -45.19
CA SER A 37 18.87 13.88 -45.72
C SER A 37 20.13 14.30 -44.96
N THR A 38 21.12 13.38 -44.89
CA THR A 38 22.61 13.50 -44.94
C THR A 38 23.29 14.62 -44.12
N THR A 39 24.29 14.40 -43.25
CA THR A 39 25.66 13.85 -43.44
C THR A 39 26.39 13.86 -42.09
N GLY A 40 27.30 12.91 -41.84
CA GLY A 40 28.47 13.14 -40.96
C GLY A 40 28.65 12.15 -39.79
N ALA A 41 29.83 11.54 -39.75
CA ALA A 41 30.26 10.45 -38.85
C ALA A 41 30.46 10.86 -37.38
N GLY A 42 30.34 9.88 -36.47
CA GLY A 42 30.86 9.96 -35.10
C GLY A 42 29.98 9.22 -34.09
N GLU A 43 30.48 8.09 -33.58
CA GLU A 43 29.86 7.26 -32.55
C GLU A 43 29.99 7.91 -31.15
N GLU A 44 28.90 8.03 -30.39
CA GLU A 44 28.89 7.73 -28.96
C GLU A 44 27.46 7.45 -28.48
N LYS A 45 27.27 6.32 -27.80
CA LYS A 45 25.99 5.81 -27.33
C LYS A 45 25.75 6.28 -25.91
N ASP A 46 25.16 7.45 -25.74
CA ASP A 46 24.45 7.78 -24.50
C ASP A 46 22.95 7.63 -24.76
N GLN A 47 22.47 6.44 -24.40
CA GLN A 47 21.04 6.17 -24.27
C GLN A 47 20.46 7.15 -23.27
N LEU A 48 19.68 8.07 -23.81
CA LEU A 48 18.69 8.91 -23.17
C LEU A 48 17.88 8.06 -22.17
N TYR A 49 18.30 8.04 -20.90
CA TYR A 49 17.37 7.84 -19.82
C TYR A 49 16.46 9.07 -19.89
N SER A 50 15.26 8.88 -20.43
CA SER A 50 14.17 9.83 -20.19
C SER A 50 13.87 9.76 -18.70
N SER A 51 14.71 10.44 -17.92
CA SER A 51 14.33 10.94 -16.62
C SER A 51 13.05 11.69 -16.90
N THR A 52 11.93 11.07 -16.55
CA THR A 52 10.69 11.80 -16.41
C THR A 52 10.96 12.70 -15.23
N THR A 53 11.63 13.83 -15.48
CA THR A 53 11.50 15.01 -14.66
C THR A 53 10.02 15.31 -14.73
N THR A 54 9.26 14.73 -13.80
CA THR A 54 8.03 15.33 -13.31
C THR A 54 8.44 16.76 -13.01
N THR A 55 8.15 17.67 -13.95
CA THR A 55 8.12 19.10 -13.70
C THR A 55 7.48 19.25 -12.33
N ASP A 56 8.18 19.85 -11.36
CA ASP A 56 7.71 20.02 -9.98
C ASP A 56 6.36 20.73 -10.03
N ALA A 57 5.29 19.97 -10.18
CA ALA A 57 3.95 20.52 -10.19
C ALA A 57 3.74 21.06 -8.78
N PRO A 58 3.22 22.29 -8.62
CA PRO A 58 2.94 22.81 -7.31
C PRO A 58 2.02 21.82 -6.59
N GLY A 59 2.39 21.43 -5.37
CA GLY A 59 1.59 20.52 -4.57
C GLY A 59 0.16 21.03 -4.39
N VAL A 60 -0.75 20.13 -4.03
CA VAL A 60 -2.16 20.44 -3.83
C VAL A 60 -2.53 20.50 -2.35
N SER A 61 -3.71 21.03 -2.04
CA SER A 61 -4.23 21.00 -0.67
C SER A 61 -4.65 19.57 -0.28
N LEU A 62 -4.79 19.34 1.03
CA LEU A 62 -5.30 18.09 1.54
C LEU A 62 -6.76 17.83 1.15
N ALA A 63 -7.55 18.87 0.91
CA ALA A 63 -8.91 18.72 0.38
C ALA A 63 -8.88 18.18 -1.05
N ASP A 64 -8.02 18.75 -1.90
CA ASP A 64 -7.99 18.51 -3.34
C ASP A 64 -7.19 17.27 -3.74
N ILE A 65 -6.30 16.77 -2.88
CA ILE A 65 -5.53 15.57 -3.18
C ILE A 65 -6.47 14.37 -3.40
N THR A 66 -6.23 13.65 -4.50
CA THR A 66 -6.97 12.42 -4.85
C THR A 66 -6.76 11.35 -3.77
N LYS A 67 -7.87 10.88 -3.19
CA LYS A 67 -7.86 9.83 -2.17
C LYS A 67 -8.30 8.52 -2.81
N THR A 68 -7.56 7.45 -2.58
CA THR A 68 -7.85 6.14 -3.17
C THR A 68 -8.06 5.08 -2.09
N ASN A 69 -8.86 4.06 -2.40
CA ASN A 69 -9.21 2.97 -1.49
C ASN A 69 -9.06 1.59 -2.17
N ASN A 70 -8.01 1.43 -2.98
CA ASN A 70 -7.78 0.26 -3.84
C ASN A 70 -7.79 -1.07 -3.06
N PHE A 71 -7.26 -1.06 -1.83
CA PHE A 71 -7.24 -2.22 -0.96
C PHE A 71 -8.66 -2.66 -0.55
N THR A 72 -9.46 -1.73 -0.01
CA THR A 72 -10.80 -2.05 0.51
C THR A 72 -11.81 -2.29 -0.60
N SER A 73 -11.61 -1.74 -1.80
CA SER A 73 -12.50 -2.00 -2.94
C SER A 73 -12.33 -3.38 -3.58
N LYS A 74 -11.22 -4.07 -3.31
CA LYS A 74 -10.88 -5.36 -3.94
C LYS A 74 -10.88 -6.56 -2.99
N LEU A 75 -10.88 -6.31 -1.68
CA LEU A 75 -10.69 -7.35 -0.67
C LEU A 75 -11.91 -7.49 0.24
N PRO A 76 -12.14 -8.67 0.84
CA PRO A 76 -13.32 -8.89 1.66
C PRO A 76 -13.23 -8.15 3.00
N PRO A 77 -14.23 -7.32 3.35
CA PRO A 77 -14.36 -6.74 4.68
C PRO A 77 -14.82 -7.79 5.70
N ASP A 78 -14.70 -7.43 6.98
CA ASP A 78 -15.33 -8.15 8.07
C ASP A 78 -16.86 -8.05 7.98
N ALA A 79 -17.54 -9.19 8.00
CA ALA A 79 -19.00 -9.26 7.91
C ALA A 79 -19.73 -8.50 9.03
N ALA A 80 -19.11 -8.28 10.20
CA ALA A 80 -19.73 -7.49 11.26
C ALA A 80 -19.76 -5.98 10.95
N PHE A 81 -18.87 -5.51 10.08
CA PHE A 81 -18.70 -4.12 9.65
C PHE A 81 -18.35 -4.09 8.17
N ASP A 82 -19.28 -4.56 7.35
CA ASP A 82 -19.13 -4.75 5.91
C ASP A 82 -19.09 -3.44 5.11
N THR A 83 -19.59 -2.36 5.72
CA THR A 83 -19.65 -1.02 5.14
C THR A 83 -19.09 0.04 6.09
N PRO A 84 -18.57 1.16 5.55
CA PRO A 84 -18.19 2.33 6.35
C PRO A 84 -19.30 2.81 7.29
N LEU A 85 -20.55 2.88 6.80
CA LEU A 85 -21.71 3.34 7.55
C LEU A 85 -22.02 2.43 8.74
N ALA A 86 -21.94 1.11 8.56
CA ALA A 86 -22.14 0.16 9.66
C ALA A 86 -21.12 0.37 10.80
N SER A 87 -19.85 0.60 10.45
CA SER A 87 -18.82 0.94 11.43
C SER A 87 -19.05 2.32 12.06
N HIS A 88 -19.42 3.31 11.25
CA HIS A 88 -19.63 4.69 11.70
C HIS A 88 -20.75 4.83 12.72
N ASN A 89 -21.81 4.03 12.59
CA ASN A 89 -22.96 4.04 13.50
C ASN A 89 -22.80 3.08 14.68
N ALA A 90 -21.76 2.24 14.68
CA ALA A 90 -21.55 1.27 15.74
C ALA A 90 -21.18 1.95 17.08
N PRO A 91 -21.68 1.42 18.22
CA PRO A 91 -21.14 1.74 19.53
C PRO A 91 -19.63 1.52 19.57
N ARG A 92 -18.90 2.40 20.26
CA ARG A 92 -17.43 2.36 20.26
C ARG A 92 -16.90 1.05 20.83
N GLU A 93 -17.60 0.50 21.81
CA GLU A 93 -17.31 -0.73 22.52
C GLU A 93 -17.30 -1.95 21.58
N HIS A 94 -18.01 -1.89 20.45
CA HIS A 94 -18.07 -2.96 19.45
C HIS A 94 -16.91 -2.91 18.44
N LEU A 95 -16.16 -1.80 18.39
CA LEU A 95 -15.03 -1.59 17.48
C LEU A 95 -13.68 -1.98 18.13
N GLY A 96 -13.73 -2.74 19.23
CA GLY A 96 -12.55 -3.21 19.97
C GLY A 96 -11.91 -4.48 19.38
N PRO A 97 -10.77 -4.92 19.98
CA PRO A 97 -10.06 -6.11 19.54
C PRO A 97 -10.90 -7.39 19.64
N ARG A 98 -10.92 -8.20 18.58
CA ARG A 98 -11.58 -9.52 18.55
C ARG A 98 -11.00 -10.41 17.46
N LEU A 99 -11.36 -11.69 17.49
CA LEU A 99 -11.03 -12.63 16.42
C LEU A 99 -11.92 -12.36 15.21
N VAL A 100 -11.29 -12.00 14.09
CA VAL A 100 -11.93 -11.83 12.78
C VAL A 100 -11.64 -13.07 11.94
N LYS A 101 -12.64 -13.61 11.25
CA LYS A 101 -12.49 -14.78 10.37
C LYS A 101 -13.01 -14.45 8.97
N GLY A 102 -12.31 -14.91 7.94
CA GLY A 102 -12.76 -14.80 6.54
C GLY A 102 -12.72 -13.38 5.96
N ALA A 103 -12.01 -12.44 6.59
CA ALA A 103 -11.88 -11.06 6.13
C ALA A 103 -10.43 -10.60 6.17
N LEU A 104 -10.08 -9.65 5.31
CA LEU A 104 -8.73 -9.05 5.28
C LEU A 104 -8.65 -7.70 5.98
N TYR A 105 -9.78 -7.09 6.31
CA TYR A 105 -9.84 -5.87 7.10
C TYR A 105 -11.17 -5.70 7.80
N THR A 106 -11.25 -4.72 8.70
CA THR A 106 -12.47 -4.26 9.35
C THR A 106 -12.55 -2.74 9.23
N PHE A 107 -13.69 -2.17 8.85
CA PHE A 107 -13.90 -0.73 8.96
C PHE A 107 -13.97 -0.33 10.44
N VAL A 108 -13.19 0.67 10.84
CA VAL A 108 -13.09 1.09 12.25
C VAL A 108 -13.02 2.60 12.33
N ARG A 109 -13.98 3.21 13.05
CA ARG A 109 -13.93 4.64 13.38
C ARG A 109 -12.76 4.92 14.35
N PRO A 110 -11.87 5.89 14.05
CA PRO A 110 -10.88 6.37 15.01
C PRO A 110 -11.52 6.90 16.29
N GLU A 111 -10.73 6.93 17.36
CA GLU A 111 -11.12 7.60 18.59
C GLU A 111 -10.73 9.07 18.52
N THR A 112 -11.63 9.95 18.93
CA THR A 112 -11.38 11.39 18.91
C THR A 112 -10.28 11.76 19.90
N THR A 113 -9.28 12.49 19.43
CA THR A 113 -8.20 13.04 20.24
C THR A 113 -8.59 14.45 20.71
N TYR A 114 -8.50 14.69 22.01
CA TYR A 114 -8.73 16.01 22.59
C TYR A 114 -7.47 16.87 22.49
N GLU A 115 -7.63 18.14 22.09
CA GLU A 115 -6.54 19.13 21.96
C GLU A 115 -5.28 18.59 21.27
N PRO A 116 -5.39 18.11 20.00
CA PRO A 116 -4.23 17.57 19.31
C PRO A 116 -3.17 18.64 19.04
N GLU A 117 -1.90 18.25 19.09
CA GLU A 117 -0.75 19.10 18.73
C GLU A 117 0.12 18.38 17.68
N LEU A 118 0.51 19.10 16.62
CA LEU A 118 1.41 18.57 15.60
C LEU A 118 2.87 18.78 16.03
N LEU A 119 3.57 17.70 16.36
CA LEU A 119 4.95 17.77 16.87
C LEU A 119 6.01 17.92 15.77
N ALA A 120 5.85 17.21 14.66
CA ALA A 120 6.78 17.24 13.53
C ALA A 120 6.16 16.64 12.27
N VAL A 121 6.67 17.06 11.11
CA VAL A 121 6.41 16.45 9.80
C VAL A 121 7.74 16.19 9.08
N SER A 122 7.74 15.24 8.15
CA SER A 122 8.86 15.06 7.22
C SER A 122 8.61 15.91 5.97
N PRO A 123 9.42 16.94 5.68
CA PRO A 123 9.25 17.76 4.48
C PRO A 123 9.30 16.93 3.19
N ARG A 124 10.13 15.88 3.17
CA ARG A 124 10.22 14.95 2.05
C ARG A 124 8.92 14.18 1.86
N ALA A 125 8.33 13.67 2.94
CA ALA A 125 7.05 12.94 2.85
C ALA A 125 5.91 13.84 2.36
N MET A 126 5.87 15.11 2.80
CA MET A 126 4.88 16.07 2.31
C MET A 126 5.00 16.27 0.80
N LYS A 127 6.24 16.40 0.28
CA LYS A 127 6.51 16.49 -1.15
C LYS A 127 6.16 15.19 -1.89
N ASP A 128 6.54 14.04 -1.35
CA ASP A 128 6.27 12.73 -1.98
C ASP A 128 4.76 12.43 -2.06
N LEU A 129 3.98 12.91 -1.09
CA LEU A 129 2.52 12.87 -1.13
C LEU A 129 1.90 13.91 -2.09
N GLY A 130 2.69 14.84 -2.62
CA GLY A 130 2.20 15.91 -3.50
C GLY A 130 1.43 17.01 -2.77
N LEU A 131 1.63 17.17 -1.46
CA LEU A 131 1.02 18.26 -0.68
C LEU A 131 1.77 19.57 -0.89
N LYS A 132 1.03 20.69 -0.92
CA LYS A 132 1.64 22.02 -0.99
C LYS A 132 2.41 22.37 0.28
N GLU A 133 3.40 23.24 0.13
CA GLU A 133 4.15 23.76 1.29
C GLU A 133 3.22 24.49 2.26
N GLY A 134 3.42 24.25 3.56
CA GLY A 134 2.62 24.84 4.63
C GLY A 134 1.28 24.17 4.89
N GLU A 135 0.90 23.12 4.15
CA GLU A 135 -0.32 22.35 4.41
C GLU A 135 -0.31 21.74 5.83
N ASP A 136 0.87 21.37 6.33
CA ASP A 136 1.10 20.88 7.69
C ASP A 136 0.68 21.88 8.78
N LYS A 137 0.59 23.18 8.46
CA LYS A 137 0.20 24.24 9.41
C LYS A 137 -1.30 24.46 9.47
N THR A 138 -2.08 23.73 8.67
CA THR A 138 -3.54 23.88 8.64
C THR A 138 -4.19 23.08 9.76
N ASP A 139 -5.31 23.59 10.27
CA ASP A 139 -6.14 22.86 11.23
C ASP A 139 -6.64 21.55 10.63
N ASP A 140 -7.02 21.55 9.35
CA ASP A 140 -7.49 20.38 8.63
C ASP A 140 -6.46 19.23 8.60
N PHE A 141 -5.18 19.57 8.37
CA PHE A 141 -4.11 18.58 8.42
C PHE A 141 -3.97 18.01 9.83
N ARG A 142 -3.91 18.87 10.86
CA ARG A 142 -3.81 18.47 12.27
C ARG A 142 -4.97 17.58 12.69
N GLU A 143 -6.20 17.98 12.42
CA GLU A 143 -7.39 17.21 12.79
C GLU A 143 -7.47 15.87 12.05
N MET A 144 -7.02 15.82 10.78
CA MET A 144 -6.99 14.56 10.04
C MET A 144 -5.95 13.59 10.60
N VAL A 145 -4.72 14.04 10.85
CA VAL A 145 -3.67 13.16 11.39
C VAL A 145 -3.96 12.74 12.84
N ALA A 146 -4.71 13.55 13.59
CA ALA A 146 -5.21 13.21 14.92
C ALA A 146 -6.38 12.23 14.93
N GLY A 147 -6.93 11.87 13.75
CA GLY A 147 -8.09 11.00 13.61
C GLY A 147 -9.44 11.68 13.88
N ASN A 148 -9.47 13.00 14.05
CA ASN A 148 -10.69 13.77 14.30
C ASN A 148 -11.45 14.11 13.01
N LYS A 149 -10.72 14.31 11.90
CA LYS A 149 -11.31 14.57 10.58
C LYS A 149 -11.14 13.34 9.67
N ILE A 150 -12.25 12.87 9.10
CA ILE A 150 -12.28 11.76 8.15
C ILE A 150 -12.76 12.28 6.79
N PHE A 151 -12.04 11.95 5.72
CA PHE A 151 -12.44 12.27 4.35
C PHE A 151 -13.40 11.22 3.78
N TRP A 152 -14.50 11.01 4.50
CA TRP A 152 -15.62 10.16 4.10
C TRP A 152 -16.91 10.76 4.67
N ASN A 153 -17.98 10.71 3.89
CA ASN A 153 -19.33 10.97 4.36
C ASN A 153 -20.34 10.03 3.67
N GLU A 154 -21.56 9.98 4.18
CA GLU A 154 -22.60 9.07 3.66
C GLU A 154 -23.09 9.45 2.25
N ALA A 155 -23.10 10.75 1.91
CA ALA A 155 -23.64 11.26 0.65
C ALA A 155 -22.67 11.11 -0.52
N ASP A 156 -21.42 11.50 -0.33
CA ASP A 156 -20.37 11.57 -1.36
C ASP A 156 -19.40 10.38 -1.30
N GLY A 157 -19.46 9.58 -0.23
CA GLY A 157 -18.49 8.51 0.03
C GLY A 157 -17.12 9.07 0.42
N GLY A 158 -16.05 8.39 -0.01
CA GLY A 158 -14.66 8.76 0.28
C GLY A 158 -13.84 7.59 0.83
N VAL A 159 -12.80 7.91 1.61
CA VAL A 159 -11.92 6.92 2.23
C VAL A 159 -12.23 6.82 3.72
N TYR A 160 -12.82 5.70 4.11
CA TYR A 160 -13.13 5.40 5.50
C TYR A 160 -11.97 4.63 6.18
N PRO A 161 -11.61 4.93 7.43
CA PRO A 161 -10.53 4.24 8.13
C PRO A 161 -10.84 2.75 8.36
N TRP A 162 -9.81 1.92 8.26
CA TRP A 162 -9.92 0.48 8.39
C TRP A 162 -8.67 -0.09 9.06
N ALA A 163 -8.83 -1.25 9.70
CA ALA A 163 -7.74 -2.00 10.31
C ALA A 163 -7.54 -3.31 9.54
N GLN A 164 -6.31 -3.59 9.11
CA GLN A 164 -5.98 -4.83 8.42
C GLN A 164 -6.02 -6.03 9.38
N CYS A 165 -6.61 -7.13 8.94
CA CYS A 165 -6.49 -8.42 9.61
C CYS A 165 -5.13 -9.04 9.26
N TYR A 166 -4.24 -9.14 10.23
CA TYR A 166 -2.95 -9.82 10.09
C TYR A 166 -2.69 -10.74 11.28
N GLY A 167 -1.81 -11.72 11.10
CA GLY A 167 -1.38 -12.65 12.13
C GLY A 167 0.12 -12.94 12.01
N GLY A 168 0.76 -13.22 13.13
CA GLY A 168 2.20 -13.50 13.16
C GLY A 168 2.60 -14.24 14.44
N LYS A 169 3.76 -14.91 14.40
CA LYS A 169 4.35 -15.55 15.57
C LYS A 169 5.13 -14.51 16.36
N VAL A 170 4.62 -14.07 17.50
CA VAL A 170 5.41 -13.27 18.44
C VAL A 170 6.35 -14.22 19.19
N LEU A 171 7.65 -14.13 18.92
CA LEU A 171 8.65 -14.88 19.67
C LEU A 171 8.78 -14.24 21.05
N PHE A 172 8.13 -14.84 22.05
CA PHE A 172 8.29 -14.45 23.45
C PHE A 172 9.68 -14.83 23.96
N LEU A 173 10.68 -13.99 23.67
CA LEU A 173 11.95 -13.98 24.37
C LEU A 173 11.88 -12.95 25.51
N GLY A 174 11.20 -13.30 26.61
CA GLY A 174 11.45 -12.81 27.96
C GLY A 174 11.69 -11.31 28.25
N PHE A 175 11.19 -10.35 27.46
CA PHE A 175 11.29 -8.93 27.79
C PHE A 175 9.94 -8.20 27.68
N ARG A 176 9.73 -7.32 28.65
CA ARG A 176 8.48 -6.62 29.00
C ARG A 176 7.90 -5.88 27.79
N VAL A 177 6.61 -6.12 27.53
CA VAL A 177 5.85 -5.57 26.41
C VAL A 177 5.71 -4.05 26.56
N ILE A 178 6.33 -3.30 25.66
CA ILE A 178 5.96 -1.91 25.35
C ILE A 178 5.12 -1.99 24.07
N PHE A 179 3.83 -1.69 24.18
CA PHE A 179 2.93 -1.57 23.02
C PHE A 179 3.26 -0.27 22.28
N PHE A 180 3.90 -0.38 21.11
CA PHE A 180 3.90 0.69 20.11
C PHE A 180 2.81 0.38 19.09
N ILE A 181 1.72 1.16 19.14
CA ILE A 181 0.73 1.21 18.07
C ILE A 181 1.38 1.98 16.91
N LEU A 182 1.89 1.27 15.91
CA LEU A 182 2.32 1.87 14.66
C LEU A 182 1.08 2.18 13.80
N PHE A 183 0.73 3.47 13.74
CA PHE A 183 -0.02 4.03 12.62
C PHE A 183 0.86 3.93 11.36
N TYR A 184 0.66 2.88 10.56
CA TYR A 184 1.27 2.80 9.23
C TYR A 184 0.39 3.53 8.22
N PHE A 185 0.77 4.75 7.87
CA PHE A 185 0.39 5.38 6.61
C PHE A 185 1.55 5.20 5.63
N LEU A 186 1.58 4.06 4.94
CA LEU A 186 2.45 3.82 3.77
C LEU A 186 1.90 2.62 2.99
N CYS A 187 0.98 2.92 2.08
CA CYS A 187 0.63 2.00 0.99
C CYS A 187 1.73 2.15 -0.06
N TYR A 188 2.79 1.35 0.02
CA TYR A 188 3.72 1.16 -1.11
C TYR A 188 3.13 0.11 -2.05
N GLU A 189 3.10 0.45 -3.33
CA GLU A 189 2.80 -0.45 -4.44
C GLU A 189 3.61 -1.74 -4.34
N ILE A 190 2.90 -2.86 -4.18
CA ILE A 190 3.31 -4.14 -4.73
C ILE A 190 2.13 -4.60 -5.57
N TYR A 191 2.11 -4.18 -6.84
CA TYR A 191 2.07 -5.00 -8.04
C TYR A 191 1.95 -4.11 -9.27
#